data_AF-A0A820R367-F1
#
_entry.id   AF-A0A820R367-F1
#
_cell.length_a   1.000
_cell.length_b   1.000
_cell.length_c   1.000
_cell.angle_alpha   90.00
_cell.angle_beta   90.00
_cell.angle_gamma   90.00
#
_symmetry.space_group_name_H-M   'P 1'
#
loop_
_entity.id
_entity.type
_entity.pdbx_description
1 polymer ?
#
loop_
_entity_poly.entity_id
_entity_poly.type
_entity_poly.pdbx_seq_one_letter_code
_entity_poly.pdbx_strand_id
1 'polypeptide(L)'
;MVCFAAVDQFFSTNYRLHLRQFCTFKLAQCFVFTSIFIWFIHSLLYSFYTAVNPSLGCILSNQIWIAYTTYFFFPVIAGFLPILIASLFSLLAYGNVRRIIRRQISIERRRSDRQITAMILIRVILFVIVTFPYTCYKIYSNNIS
;
A
#
# COMPACT_ATOMS: atom_id res chain seq x y z
N MET A 1 -3.68 1.24 -1.84
CA MET A 1 -3.38 2.11 -3.01
C MET A 1 -1.92 2.00 -3.46
N VAL A 2 -0.92 2.33 -2.63
CA VAL A 2 0.52 2.30 -3.02
C VAL A 2 0.98 0.91 -3.48
N CYS A 3 0.53 -0.16 -2.83
CA CYS A 3 0.86 -1.54 -3.21
C CYS A 3 0.35 -1.90 -4.61
N PHE A 4 -0.90 -1.55 -4.93
CA PHE A 4 -1.47 -1.82 -6.25
C PHE A 4 -0.73 -1.06 -7.35
N ALA A 5 -0.34 0.19 -7.09
CA ALA A 5 0.47 0.96 -8.03
C ALA A 5 1.85 0.33 -8.25
N ALA A 6 2.52 -0.17 -7.19
CA ALA A 6 3.81 -0.85 -7.32
C ALA A 6 3.71 -2.17 -8.11
N VAL A 7 2.66 -2.94 -7.86
CA VAL A 7 2.37 -4.21 -8.56
C VAL A 7 2.04 -3.95 -10.03
N ASP A 8 1.17 -2.99 -10.30
CA ASP A 8 0.81 -2.58 -11.66
C ASP A 8 2.04 -2.11 -12.45
N GLN A 9 2.90 -1.31 -11.81
CA GLN A 9 4.16 -0.85 -12.40
C GLN A 9 5.12 -2.02 -12.69
N PHE A 10 5.17 -3.05 -11.84
CA PHE A 10 5.99 -4.23 -12.09
C PHE A 10 5.52 -5.01 -13.32
N PHE A 11 4.21 -5.25 -13.44
CA PHE A 11 3.64 -5.98 -14.57
C PHE A 11 3.73 -5.17 -15.87
N SER A 12 3.47 -3.86 -15.83
CA SER A 12 3.52 -2.98 -17.01
C SER A 12 4.93 -2.85 -17.59
N THR A 13 5.94 -2.88 -16.72
CA THR A 13 7.37 -2.81 -17.09
C THR A 13 7.99 -4.20 -17.33
N ASN A 14 7.24 -5.29 -17.21
CA ASN A 14 7.79 -6.63 -17.40
C ASN A 14 8.12 -6.91 -18.88
N TYR A 15 9.19 -7.67 -19.13
CA TYR A 15 9.62 -8.02 -20.48
C TYR A 15 8.71 -9.08 -21.14
N ARG A 16 8.01 -9.89 -20.32
CA ARG A 16 7.10 -10.93 -20.82
C ARG A 16 5.77 -10.30 -21.19
N LEU A 17 5.43 -10.34 -22.49
CA LEU A 17 4.17 -9.79 -23.02
C LEU A 17 2.93 -10.35 -22.30
N HIS A 18 2.94 -11.65 -21.97
CA HIS A 18 1.84 -12.29 -21.25
C HIS A 18 1.62 -11.67 -19.85
N LEU A 19 2.69 -11.39 -19.10
CA LEU A 19 2.58 -10.73 -17.79
C LEU A 19 2.11 -9.28 -17.90
N ARG A 20 2.48 -8.61 -19.00
CA ARG A 20 2.04 -7.24 -19.28
C ARG A 20 0.55 -7.17 -19.64
N GLN A 21 0.01 -8.21 -20.27
CA GLN A 21 -1.41 -8.32 -20.60
C GLN A 21 -2.31 -8.52 -19.37
N PHE A 22 -1.77 -8.99 -18.23
CA PHE A 22 -2.54 -9.05 -16.98
C PHE A 22 -2.89 -7.67 -16.42
N CYS A 23 -2.07 -6.65 -16.70
CA CYS A 23 -2.37 -5.25 -16.38
C CYS A 23 -3.37 -4.64 -17.36
N THR A 24 -4.58 -5.19 -17.41
CA THR A 24 -5.68 -4.54 -18.11
C THR A 24 -6.30 -3.46 -17.23
N PHE A 25 -6.68 -2.36 -17.86
CA PHE A 25 -7.37 -1.25 -17.17
C PHE A 25 -8.65 -1.71 -16.45
N LYS A 26 -9.41 -2.62 -17.06
CA LYS A 26 -10.65 -3.19 -16.47
C LYS A 26 -10.37 -3.96 -15.18
N LEU A 27 -9.30 -4.77 -15.16
CA LEU A 27 -8.93 -5.54 -13.98
C LEU A 27 -8.42 -4.62 -12.85
N ALA A 28 -7.60 -3.62 -13.20
CA ALA A 28 -7.14 -2.61 -12.25
C ALA A 28 -8.32 -1.84 -11.62
N GLN A 29 -9.31 -1.43 -12.43
CA GLN A 29 -10.52 -0.80 -11.92
C GLN A 29 -11.29 -1.72 -10.98
N CYS A 30 -11.48 -2.99 -11.34
CA CYS A 30 -12.14 -3.98 -10.49
C CYS A 30 -11.45 -4.07 -9.11
N PHE A 31 -10.13 -4.25 -9.07
CA PHE A 31 -9.39 -4.31 -7.81
C PHE A 31 -9.48 -3.03 -6.99
N VAL A 32 -9.45 -1.86 -7.64
CA VAL A 32 -9.62 -0.57 -6.96
C VAL A 32 -11.01 -0.46 -6.33
N PHE A 33 -12.09 -0.77 -7.07
CA PHE A 33 -13.45 -0.72 -6.55
C PHE A 33 -13.67 -1.72 -5.41
N THR A 34 -13.21 -2.97 -5.58
CA THR A 34 -13.28 -3.98 -4.52
C THR A 34 -12.51 -3.53 -3.27
N SER A 35 -11.32 -2.93 -3.44
CA SER A 35 -10.55 -2.43 -2.31
C SER A 35 -11.27 -1.28 -1.61
N ILE A 36 -11.83 -0.31 -2.34
CA ILE A 36 -12.60 0.80 -1.77
C ILE A 36 -13.78 0.26 -0.95
N PHE A 37 -14.51 -0.71 -1.51
CA PHE A 37 -15.65 -1.32 -0.83
C PHE A 37 -15.26 -2.01 0.48
N ILE A 38 -14.19 -2.81 0.47
CA ILE A 38 -13.66 -3.47 1.68
C ILE A 38 -13.26 -2.42 2.73
N TRP A 39 -12.53 -1.38 2.33
CA TRP A 39 -12.12 -0.31 3.24
C TRP A 39 -13.29 0.47 3.80
N PHE A 40 -14.33 0.69 3.00
CA PHE A 40 -15.55 1.35 3.45
C PHE A 40 -16.27 0.54 4.52
N ILE A 41 -16.44 -0.77 4.31
CA ILE A 41 -17.04 -1.67 5.31
C ILE A 41 -16.21 -1.67 6.59
N HIS A 42 -14.88 -1.80 6.47
CA HIS A 42 -13.99 -1.78 7.63
C HIS A 42 -14.09 -0.46 8.41
N SER A 43 -14.16 0.68 7.71
CA SER A 43 -14.33 1.99 8.33
C SER A 43 -15.69 2.14 9.02
N LEU A 44 -16.75 1.57 8.43
CA LEU A 44 -18.09 1.58 9.03
C LEU A 44 -18.11 0.78 10.33
N LEU A 45 -17.52 -0.42 10.33
CA LEU A 45 -17.36 -1.24 11.55
C LEU A 45 -16.55 -0.51 12.61
N TYR A 46 -15.45 0.13 12.22
CA TYR A 46 -14.64 0.93 13.13
C TYR A 46 -15.47 2.04 13.78
N SER A 47 -16.24 2.79 12.99
CA SER A 47 -17.09 3.87 13.49
C SER A 47 -18.21 3.39 14.42
N PHE A 48 -18.70 2.16 14.24
CA PHE A 48 -19.73 1.58 15.10
C PHE A 48 -19.18 1.22 16.49
N TYR A 49 -17.92 0.76 16.56
CA TYR A 49 -17.26 0.39 17.81
C TYR A 49 -16.48 1.52 18.48
N THR A 50 -16.49 2.74 17.93
CA THR A 50 -15.94 3.92 18.60
C THR A 50 -16.98 4.58 19.49
N ALA A 51 -16.66 4.71 20.77
CA ALA A 51 -17.46 5.42 21.76
C ALA A 51 -16.74 6.70 22.22
N VAL A 52 -17.52 7.75 22.51
CA VAL A 52 -16.99 9.01 23.05
C VAL A 52 -16.89 8.87 24.57
N ASN A 53 -15.67 8.99 25.09
CA ASN A 53 -15.41 9.03 26.52
C ASN A 53 -15.03 10.46 26.93
N PRO A 54 -15.69 11.07 27.93
CA PRO A 54 -15.49 12.47 28.28
C PRO A 54 -14.08 12.80 28.82
N SER A 55 -13.36 11.80 29.35
CA SER A 55 -12.01 11.97 29.92
C SER A 55 -10.87 11.56 28.98
N LEU A 56 -11.12 10.63 28.05
CA LEU A 56 -10.09 10.04 27.18
C LEU A 56 -10.35 10.30 25.68
N GLY A 57 -11.43 10.99 25.33
CA GLY A 57 -11.84 11.24 23.95
C GLY A 57 -12.47 10.01 23.28
N CYS A 58 -12.30 9.87 21.96
CA CYS A 58 -12.85 8.75 21.21
C CYS A 58 -12.03 7.48 21.44
N ILE A 59 -12.63 6.50 22.11
CA ILE A 59 -12.00 5.20 22.38
C ILE A 59 -12.80 4.08 21.73
N LEU A 60 -12.11 2.98 21.44
CA LEU A 60 -12.74 1.75 20.98
C LEU A 60 -13.42 1.08 22.19
N SER A 61 -14.70 0.73 22.07
CA SER A 61 -15.48 0.16 23.18
C SER A 61 -15.32 -1.36 23.31
N ASN A 62 -15.06 -2.04 22.18
CA ASN A 62 -15.01 -3.49 22.12
C ASN A 62 -13.56 -4.01 22.25
N GLN A 63 -13.28 -4.81 23.29
CA GLN A 63 -11.96 -5.39 23.54
C GLN A 63 -11.44 -6.27 22.40
N ILE A 64 -12.31 -7.03 21.72
CA ILE A 64 -11.92 -7.86 20.57
C ILE A 64 -11.43 -6.96 19.44
N TRP A 65 -12.13 -5.84 19.22
CA TRP A 65 -11.77 -4.89 18.18
C TRP A 65 -10.49 -4.12 18.53
N ILE A 66 -10.27 -3.79 19.80
CA ILE A 66 -8.99 -3.21 20.29
C ILE A 66 -7.83 -4.18 20.01
N ALA A 67 -7.97 -5.46 20.37
CA ALA A 67 -6.95 -6.47 20.16
C ALA A 67 -6.66 -6.68 18.67
N TYR A 68 -7.72 -6.81 17.84
CA TYR A 68 -7.60 -6.89 16.39
C TYR A 68 -6.84 -5.68 15.82
N THR A 69 -7.22 -4.48 16.23
CA THR A 69 -6.63 -3.26 15.66
C THR A 69 -5.17 -3.10 16.08
N THR A 70 -4.85 -3.38 17.34
CA THR A 70 -3.51 -3.19 17.95
C THR A 70 -2.51 -4.26 17.50
N TYR A 71 -2.89 -5.53 17.53
CA TYR A 71 -1.95 -6.63 17.30
C TYR A 71 -1.91 -7.13 15.86
N PHE A 72 -2.96 -6.89 15.07
CA PHE A 72 -3.04 -7.41 13.72
C PHE A 72 -3.14 -6.29 12.67
N PHE A 73 -4.12 -5.41 12.79
CA PHE A 73 -4.38 -4.40 11.76
C PHE A 73 -3.22 -3.41 11.58
N PHE A 74 -2.82 -2.71 12.65
CA PHE A 74 -1.73 -1.72 12.56
C PHE A 74 -0.38 -2.33 12.17
N PRO A 75 0.13 -3.37 12.86
CA PRO A 75 1.45 -3.93 12.54
C PRO A 75 1.45 -4.68 11.22
N VAL A 76 0.46 -5.53 10.96
CA VAL A 76 0.49 -6.44 9.80
C VAL A 76 -0.11 -5.76 8.57
N ILE A 77 -1.39 -5.38 8.63
CA ILE A 77 -2.15 -4.91 7.46
C ILE A 77 -1.75 -3.49 7.04
N ALA A 78 -1.58 -2.57 7.99
CA ALA A 78 -1.26 -1.17 7.70
C ALA A 78 0.25 -0.92 7.64
N GLY A 79 1.07 -1.75 8.31
CA GLY A 79 2.51 -1.60 8.43
C GLY A 79 3.31 -2.55 7.53
N PHE A 80 3.63 -3.74 8.04
CA PHE A 80 4.60 -4.66 7.44
C PHE A 80 4.20 -5.13 6.05
N LEU A 81 2.97 -5.64 5.88
CA LEU A 81 2.52 -6.21 4.61
C LEU A 81 2.60 -5.20 3.45
N PRO A 82 2.06 -3.97 3.57
CA PRO A 82 2.13 -3.01 2.48
C PRO A 82 3.55 -2.51 2.21
N ILE A 83 4.38 -2.39 3.24
CA ILE A 83 5.80 -2.02 3.07
C ILE A 83 6.54 -3.10 2.30
N LEU A 84 6.38 -4.38 2.67
CA LEU A 84 7.02 -5.51 2.01
C LEU A 84 6.58 -5.63 0.55
N ILE A 85 5.27 -5.59 0.29
CA ILE A 85 4.73 -5.69 -1.08
C ILE A 85 5.22 -4.48 -1.91
N ALA A 86 5.01 -3.26 -1.42
CA ALA A 86 5.33 -2.08 -2.21
C ALA A 86 6.84 -1.95 -2.47
N SER A 87 7.71 -2.28 -1.50
CA SER A 87 9.16 -2.26 -1.69
C SER A 87 9.63 -3.34 -2.68
N LEU A 88 9.19 -4.59 -2.51
CA LEU A 88 9.54 -5.70 -3.38
C LEU A 88 9.17 -5.40 -4.84
N PHE A 89 7.90 -5.06 -5.10
CA PHE A 89 7.43 -4.82 -6.46
C PHE A 89 8.03 -3.55 -7.07
N SER A 90 8.28 -2.49 -6.28
CA SER A 90 8.93 -1.28 -6.78
C SER A 90 10.40 -1.52 -7.14
N LEU A 91 11.15 -2.31 -6.36
CA LEU A 91 12.52 -2.71 -6.71
C LEU A 91 12.54 -3.56 -7.97
N LEU A 92 11.63 -4.53 -8.09
CA LEU A 92 11.53 -5.38 -9.27
C LEU A 92 11.19 -4.57 -10.52
N ALA A 93 10.24 -3.63 -10.41
CA ALA A 93 9.90 -2.70 -11.49
C ALA A 93 11.10 -1.82 -11.89
N TYR A 94 11.84 -1.29 -10.93
CA TYR A 94 13.06 -0.52 -11.19
C TYR A 94 14.11 -1.35 -11.93
N GLY A 95 14.32 -2.60 -11.52
CA GLY A 95 15.18 -3.55 -12.21
C GLY A 95 14.77 -3.80 -13.66
N ASN A 96 13.47 -3.97 -13.90
CA ASN A 96 12.91 -4.16 -15.24
C ASN A 96 13.12 -2.93 -16.13
N VAL A 97 12.84 -1.72 -15.62
CA VAL A 97 13.07 -0.46 -16.34
C VAL A 97 14.55 -0.29 -16.69
N ARG A 98 15.47 -0.59 -15.76
CA ARG A 98 16.91 -0.51 -16.01
C ARG A 98 17.39 -1.50 -17.08
N ARG A 99 16.73 -2.66 -17.23
CA ARG A 99 16.99 -3.61 -18.32
C ARG A 99 16.40 -3.13 -19.65
N ILE A 100 15.18 -2.58 -19.64
CA ILE A 100 14.50 -2.03 -20.82
C ILE A 100 15.30 -0.86 -21.44
N ILE A 101 15.91 -0.04 -20.59
CA ILE A 101 16.84 1.06 -20.96
C ILE A 101 17.95 0.60 -21.92
N ARG A 102 18.32 -0.69 -21.94
CA ARG A 102 19.32 -1.24 -22.87
C ARG A 102 18.75 -1.70 -24.22
N ARG A 103 17.42 -1.80 -24.39
CA ARG A 103 16.75 -2.15 -25.66
C ARG A 103 16.17 -0.90 -26.31
N GLN A 104 16.19 -0.85 -27.65
CA GLN A 104 15.67 0.25 -28.49
C GLN A 104 14.13 0.38 -28.35
N ILE A 105 13.65 0.99 -27.27
CA ILE A 105 12.29 1.51 -27.14
C ILE A 105 12.32 3.02 -27.42
N SER A 106 11.24 3.56 -27.98
CA SER A 106 11.09 5.00 -28.20
C SER A 106 11.45 5.81 -26.95
N ILE A 107 12.25 6.86 -27.16
CA ILE A 107 12.84 7.68 -26.08
C ILE A 107 11.76 8.28 -25.17
N GLU A 108 10.61 8.65 -25.74
CA GLU A 108 9.50 9.26 -25.01
C GLU A 108 8.84 8.30 -24.03
N ARG A 109 8.52 7.08 -24.46
CA ARG A 109 7.88 6.07 -23.61
C ARG A 109 8.78 5.71 -22.42
N ARG A 110 10.08 5.61 -22.69
CA ARG A 110 11.10 5.35 -21.67
C ARG A 110 11.20 6.46 -20.61
N ARG A 111 11.06 7.73 -20.99
CA ARG A 111 11.06 8.84 -20.02
C ARG A 111 9.83 8.79 -19.12
N SER A 112 8.66 8.53 -19.70
CA SER A 112 7.39 8.40 -18.96
C SER A 112 7.46 7.25 -17.95
N ASP A 113 7.85 6.04 -18.38
CA ASP A 113 7.95 4.87 -17.50
C ASP A 113 8.96 5.10 -16.35
N ARG A 114 10.07 5.79 -16.63
CA ARG A 114 11.08 6.14 -15.62
C ARG A 114 10.53 7.13 -14.60
N GLN A 115 9.81 8.16 -15.04
CA GLN A 115 9.19 9.15 -14.14
C GLN A 115 8.15 8.50 -13.23
N ILE A 116 7.27 7.66 -13.78
CA ILE A 116 6.24 6.94 -13.02
C ILE A 116 6.89 6.01 -11.98
N THR A 117 7.91 5.23 -12.39
CA THR A 117 8.61 4.32 -11.45
C THR A 117 9.31 5.10 -10.33
N ALA A 118 9.96 6.23 -10.66
CA ALA A 118 10.60 7.08 -9.66
C ALA A 118 9.58 7.69 -8.69
N MET A 119 8.44 8.15 -9.18
CA MET A 119 7.34 8.67 -8.35
C MET A 119 6.82 7.61 -7.38
N ILE A 120 6.63 6.37 -7.83
CA ILE A 120 6.17 5.26 -6.99
C ILE A 120 7.22 4.94 -5.91
N LEU A 121 8.50 4.88 -6.27
CA LEU A 121 9.58 4.65 -5.31
C LEU A 121 9.62 5.73 -4.21
N ILE A 122 9.50 7.00 -4.58
CA ILE A 122 9.45 8.11 -3.61
C ILE A 122 8.23 7.95 -2.70
N ARG A 123 7.05 7.63 -3.27
CA ARG A 123 5.85 7.37 -2.47
C ARG A 123 6.04 6.21 -1.49
N VAL A 124 6.72 5.13 -1.89
CA VAL A 124 7.03 4.01 -1.00
C VAL A 124 7.98 4.43 0.12
N ILE A 125 9.04 5.19 -0.20
CA ILE A 125 9.98 5.70 0.80
C ILE A 125 9.27 6.59 1.82
N LEU A 126 8.47 7.55 1.35
CA LEU A 126 7.69 8.43 2.22
C LEU A 126 6.68 7.63 3.06
N PHE A 127 6.03 6.63 2.47
CA PHE A 127 5.12 5.75 3.19
C PHE A 127 5.84 5.00 4.32
N VAL A 128 7.03 4.45 4.08
CA VAL A 128 7.83 3.79 5.12
C VAL A 128 8.21 4.78 6.22
N ILE A 129 8.72 5.95 5.86
CA ILE A 129 9.18 6.96 6.83
C ILE A 129 8.03 7.46 7.72
N VAL A 130 6.81 7.58 7.19
CA VAL A 130 5.66 8.08 7.96
C VAL A 130 4.97 6.96 8.73
N THR A 131 4.73 5.81 8.09
CA THR A 131 3.95 4.72 8.67
C THR A 131 4.73 3.97 9.75
N PHE A 132 6.03 3.75 9.56
CA PHE A 132 6.84 3.03 10.54
C PHE A 132 6.85 3.68 11.94
N PRO A 133 7.21 4.97 12.12
CA PRO A 133 7.21 5.59 13.45
C PRO A 133 5.81 5.69 14.04
N TYR A 134 4.78 5.91 13.21
CA TYR A 134 3.39 5.95 13.67
C TYR A 134 2.95 4.60 14.26
N THR A 135 3.25 3.51 13.55
CA THR A 135 2.93 2.15 14.03
C THR A 135 3.72 1.82 15.30
N CYS A 136 5.00 2.16 15.37
CA CYS A 136 5.79 2.01 16.60
C CYS A 136 5.18 2.78 17.76
N TYR A 137 4.89 4.07 17.58
CA TYR A 137 4.28 4.91 18.62
C TYR A 137 2.96 4.33 19.13
N LYS A 138 2.10 3.86 18.23
CA LYS A 138 0.80 3.25 18.60
C LYS A 138 0.96 1.94 19.38
N ILE A 139 1.94 1.11 19.03
CA ILE A 139 2.21 -0.14 19.77
C ILE A 139 2.74 0.18 21.17
N TYR A 140 3.63 1.17 21.29
CA TYR A 140 4.17 1.61 22.58
C TYR A 140 3.09 2.25 23.46
N SER A 141 2.25 3.13 22.91
CA SER A 141 1.17 3.78 23.69
C SER A 141 0.18 2.77 24.24
N ASN A 142 -0.18 1.74 23.46
CA ASN A 142 -1.15 0.74 23.85
C ASN A 142 -0.58 -0.34 24.80
N ASN A 143 0.75 -0.48 24.94
CA ASN A 143 1.37 -1.40 25.90
C ASN A 143 1.58 -0.76 27.28
N ILE A 144 1.61 0.57 27.36
CA ILE A 144 1.89 1.31 28.60
C ILE A 144 0.58 1.74 29.31
N SER A 145 -0.57 1.66 28.63
CA SER A 145 -1.93 1.87 29.17
C SER A 145 -2.63 0.57 29.55
#